data_AF-A0A9E0ZLW5-F1
#
_entry.id   AF-A0A9E0ZLW5-F1
#
_cell.length_a   1.000
_cell.length_b   1.000
_cell.length_c   1.000
_cell.angle_alpha   90.00
_cell.angle_beta   90.00
_cell.angle_gamma   90.00
#
_symmetry.space_group_name_H-M   'P 1'
#
loop_
_entity.id
_entity.type
_entity.pdbx_description
1 polymer ?
#
loop_
_entity_poly.entity_id
_entity_poly.type
_entity_poly.pdbx_seq_one_letter_code
_entity_poly.pdbx_strand_id
1 'polypeptide(L)' 'MKELNIGTVLAAHRKEKGVTQEEVAAFAGVSKASVSKWENGVSPTKGY' A
#
# COMPACT_ATOMS: atom_id res chain seq x y z
N MET A 1 -1.98 -2.39 21.52
CA MET A 1 -2.72 -3.07 20.44
C MET A 1 -1.81 -3.07 19.23
N LYS A 2 -1.46 -4.24 18.66
CA LYS A 2 -0.60 -4.30 17.45
C LYS A 2 -1.51 -3.97 16.28
N GLU A 3 -1.50 -2.73 15.81
CA GLU A 3 -2.21 -2.37 14.59
C GLU A 3 -1.61 -3.18 13.44
N LEU A 4 -2.40 -4.08 12.86
CA LEU A 4 -2.04 -4.77 11.63
C LEU A 4 -2.09 -3.74 10.50
N ASN A 5 -0.95 -3.06 10.29
CA ASN A 5 -0.82 -2.13 9.18
C ASN A 5 -0.72 -2.95 7.88
N ILE A 6 -1.88 -3.20 7.27
CA ILE A 6 -2.02 -3.92 5.99
C ILE A 6 -1.10 -3.31 4.92
N GLY A 7 -0.85 -2.01 4.97
CA GLY A 7 0.06 -1.30 4.09
C GLY A 7 1.50 -1.80 4.17
N THR A 8 2.03 -1.92 5.38
CA THR A 8 3.41 -2.37 5.59
C THR A 8 3.59 -3.83 5.23
N VAL A 9 2.60 -4.67 5.53
CA VAL A 9 2.58 -6.10 5.17
C VAL A 9 2.53 -6.27 3.65
N LEU A 10 1.68 -5.51 2.96
CA LEU A 10 1.58 -5.51 1.51
C LEU A 10 2.91 -5.09 0.88
N ALA A 11 3.51 -3.98 1.35
CA ALA A 11 4.78 -3.48 0.85
C ALA A 11 5.92 -4.49 1.05
N ALA A 12 5.95 -5.19 2.19
CA ALA A 12 6.94 -6.21 2.49
C ALA A 12 6.82 -7.41 1.54
N HIS A 13 5.62 -7.99 1.40
CA HIS A 13 5.40 -9.10 0.49
C HIS A 13 5.60 -8.74 -0.99
N ARG A 14 5.22 -7.52 -1.38
CA ARG A 14 5.45 -7.01 -2.73
C ARG A 14 6.95 -7.00 -3.05
N LYS A 15 7.79 -6.51 -2.13
CA LYS A 15 9.25 -6.49 -2.26
C LYS A 15 9.85 -7.88 -2.23
N GLU A 16 9.38 -8.77 -1.35
CA GLU A 16 9.81 -10.16 -1.26
C GLU A 16 9.58 -10.91 -2.58
N LYS A 17 8.44 -10.65 -3.23
CA LYS A 17 8.10 -11.22 -4.54
C LYS A 17 8.71 -10.47 -5.73
N GLY A 18 9.43 -9.37 -5.51
CA GLY A 18 10.04 -8.57 -6.57
C GLY A 18 9.05 -7.86 -7.50
N VAL A 19 7.79 -7.72 -7.09
CA VAL A 19 6.74 -7.07 -7.91
C VAL A 19 6.66 -5.56 -7.63
N THR A 20 6.12 -4.81 -8.58
CA THR A 20 5.95 -3.35 -8.53
C THR A 20 4.57 -2.96 -8.03
N GLN A 21 4.40 -1.70 -7.62
CA GLN A 21 3.08 -1.19 -7.22
C GLN A 21 2.12 -1.20 -8.41
N GLU A 22 2.62 -0.97 -9.63
CA GLU A 22 1.87 -1.06 -10.88
C GLU A 22 1.34 -2.47 -11.14
N GLU A 23 2.14 -3.52 -10.92
CA GLU A 23 1.68 -4.91 -11.08
C GLU A 23 0.60 -5.29 -10.07
N VAL A 24 0.77 -4.87 -8.80
CA VAL A 24 -0.26 -5.04 -7.77
C VAL A 24 -1.54 -4.27 -8.15
N ALA A 25 -1.39 -3.06 -8.69
CA ALA A 25 -2.51 -2.24 -9.11
C ALA A 25 -3.27 -2.86 -10.30
N ALA A 26 -2.54 -3.34 -11.30
CA ALA A 26 -3.09 -4.03 -12.46
C ALA A 26 -3.84 -5.31 -12.06
N PHE A 27 -3.25 -6.09 -11.15
CA PHE A 27 -3.89 -7.30 -10.62
C PHE A 27 -5.17 -6.99 -9.82
N ALA A 28 -5.14 -5.95 -8.98
CA ALA A 28 -6.27 -5.55 -8.16
C ALA A 28 -7.31 -4.68 -8.90
N GLY A 29 -7.06 -4.31 -10.16
CA GLY A 29 -7.95 -3.45 -10.94
C GLY A 29 -8.05 -2.02 -10.40
N VAL A 30 -7.00 -1.52 -9.74
CA VAL A 30 -6.94 -0.18 -9.14
C VAL A 30 -5.84 0.66 -9.76
N SER A 31 -5.75 1.94 -9.38
CA SER A 31 -4.63 2.79 -9.77
C SER A 31 -3.38 2.50 -8.93
N LYS A 32 -2.19 2.72 -9.50
CA LYS A 32 -0.92 2.71 -8.75
C LYS A 32 -0.97 3.64 -7.53
N ALA A 33 -1.63 4.79 -7.66
CA ALA A 33 -1.80 5.74 -6.57
C ALA A 33 -2.62 5.16 -5.41
N SER A 34 -3.59 4.28 -5.68
CA SER A 34 -4.34 3.54 -4.66
C SER A 34 -3.41 2.60 -3.88
N VAL A 35 -2.57 1.83 -4.57
CA VAL A 35 -1.59 0.93 -3.95
C VAL A 35 -0.57 1.71 -3.11
N SER A 36 -0.08 2.84 -3.63
CA SER A 36 0.83 3.72 -2.88
C SER A 36 0.21 4.25 -1.59
N LYS A 37 -1.08 4.61 -1.61
CA LYS A 37 -1.83 5.03 -0.41
C LYS A 37 -2.02 3.89 0.59
N TRP A 38 -2.24 2.67 0.12
CA TRP A 38 -2.32 1.51 1.01
C TRP A 38 -0.98 1.29 1.70
N GLU A 39 0.12 1.25 0.94
CA GLU A 39 1.45 0.95 1.47
C GLU A 39 1.99 2.04 2.40
N ASN A 40 1.73 3.31 2.11
CA ASN A 40 2.25 4.44 2.88
C ASN A 40 1.28 4.98 3.94
N GLY A 41 0.05 4.45 3.97
CA GLY A 41 -1.06 5.05 4.72
C GLY A 41 -1.53 6.36 4.07
N VAL A 42 -2.82 6.68 4.21
CA VAL A 42 -3.35 7.97 3.78
C VAL A 42 -2.96 9.05 4.78
N SER A 43 -2.16 9.99 4.26
CA SER A 43 -1.98 11.42 4.53
C SER A 43 -2.65 12.07 5.77
N PRO A 44 -1.99 13.08 6.38
CA PRO A 44 -2.16 13.52 7.76
C PRO A 44 -3.60 13.85 8.11
N THR A 45 -4.00 13.43 9.31
CA THR A 45 -5.17 13.98 10.00
C THR A 45 -5.07 15.50 9.96
N LYS A 46 -6.00 16.08 9.24
CA LYS A 46 -6.24 17.50 9.06
C LYS A 46 -6.17 18.23 10.41
N GLY A 47 -5.08 18.96 10.64
CA GLY A 47 -4.99 19.96 11.69
C GLY A 47 -5.73 21.21 11.22
N TYR A 48 -6.95 21.40 11.71
CA TYR A 48 -7.58 22.70 11.86
C TYR A 48 -7.60 23.06 13.33
#